data_AF-A0A662J509-F1
#
_entry.id   AF-A0A662J509-F1
#
_cell.length_a   1.000
_cell.length_b   1.000
_cell.length_c   1.000
_cell.angle_alpha   90.00
_cell.angle_beta   90.00
_cell.angle_gamma   90.00
#
_symmetry.space_group_name_H-M   'P 1'
#
loop_
_entity.id
_entity.type
_entity.pdbx_description
1 polymer ?
#
loop_
_entity_poly.entity_id
_entity_poly.type
_entity_poly.pdbx_seq_one_letter_code
_entity_poly.pdbx_strand_id
1 'polypeptide(L)' 'MVKGHVAVIKVARPDVDEEVVEVLERAVNLLGGLEKFVGPGDKVVVKPNLLLPRPAATVPLQV' A
#
# COMPACT_ATOMS: atom_id res chain seq x y z
N MET A 1 -6.04 -7.70 22.13
CA MET A 1 -6.09 -6.83 20.93
C MET A 1 -4.75 -6.93 20.24
N VAL A 2 -4.69 -7.44 19.01
CA VAL A 2 -3.43 -7.56 18.27
C VAL A 2 -3.07 -6.18 17.71
N LYS A 3 -1.85 -5.68 18.00
CA LYS A 3 -1.34 -4.44 17.39
C LYS A 3 -0.95 -4.73 15.93
N GLY A 4 -1.55 -4.00 14.99
CA GLY A 4 -1.11 -3.99 13.60
C GLY A 4 0.11 -3.10 13.41
N HIS A 5 0.97 -3.44 12.46
CA HIS A 5 2.04 -2.59 11.97
C HIS A 5 1.63 -2.00 10.63
N VAL A 6 1.92 -0.72 10.42
CA VAL A 6 1.60 0.00 9.17
C VAL A 6 2.85 0.74 8.73
N ALA A 7 3.20 0.63 7.45
CA ALA A 7 4.26 1.41 6.82
C ALA A 7 3.63 2.43 5.87
N VAL A 8 4.04 3.69 5.99
CA VAL A 8 3.59 4.79 5.11
C VAL A 8 4.82 5.52 4.62
N ILE A 9 4.95 5.66 3.30
CA ILE A 9 6.01 6.43 2.66
C ILE A 9 5.33 7.49 1.78
N LYS A 10 5.80 8.74 1.92
CA LYS A 10 5.32 9.84 1.09
C LYS A 10 5.98 9.78 -0.28
N VAL A 11 5.17 9.87 -1.33
CA VAL A 11 5.59 9.91 -2.74
C VAL A 11 5.26 11.28 -3.32
N ALA A 12 6.12 11.81 -4.18
CA ALA A 12 5.86 13.10 -4.82
C ALA A 12 4.88 12.94 -5.99
N ARG A 13 5.05 11.85 -6.77
CA ARG A 13 4.23 11.53 -7.95
C ARG A 13 3.64 10.12 -7.84
N PRO A 14 2.41 9.99 -7.35
CA PRO A 14 1.75 8.68 -7.18
C PRO A 14 1.22 8.11 -8.51
N ASP A 15 1.42 8.81 -9.62
CA ASP A 15 0.99 8.50 -10.98
C ASP A 15 2.14 8.02 -11.89
N VAL A 16 3.35 7.87 -11.36
CA VAL A 16 4.53 7.38 -12.07
C VAL A 16 4.87 5.98 -11.58
N ASP A 17 4.72 4.99 -12.45
CA ASP A 17 4.83 3.56 -12.10
C ASP A 17 6.19 3.22 -11.50
N GLU A 18 7.31 3.70 -12.05
CA GLU A 18 8.63 3.38 -11.54
C GLU A 18 8.85 3.90 -10.11
N GLU A 19 8.40 5.13 -9.82
CA GLU A 19 8.51 5.75 -8.48
C GLU A 19 7.62 5.01 -7.47
N VAL A 20 6.41 4.62 -7.90
CA VAL A 20 5.46 3.87 -7.07
C VAL A 20 5.97 2.47 -6.75
N VAL A 21 6.52 1.75 -7.73
CA VAL A 21 7.04 0.39 -7.55
C VAL A 21 8.20 0.39 -6.54
N GLU A 22 9.18 1.28 -6.72
CA GLU A 22 10.33 1.38 -5.81
C GLU A 22 9.88 1.67 -4.37
N VAL A 23 8.95 2.61 -4.19
CA VAL A 23 8.44 2.97 -2.86
C VAL A 23 7.60 1.86 -2.25
N LEU A 24 6.81 1.15 -3.06
CA LEU A 24 6.00 0.02 -2.60
C LEU A 24 6.87 -1.12 -2.08
N GLU A 25 7.93 -1.48 -2.81
CA GLU A 25 8.91 -2.49 -2.37
C GLU A 25 9.53 -2.12 -1.03
N ARG A 26 9.95 -0.85 -0.88
CA ARG A 26 10.50 -0.34 0.38
C ARG A 26 9.48 -0.40 1.53
N ALA A 27 8.23 -0.05 1.28
CA ALA A 27 7.17 -0.10 2.29
C ALA A 27 6.89 -1.54 2.77
N VAL A 28 6.86 -2.50 1.85
CA VAL A 28 6.71 -3.93 2.18
C VAL A 28 7.92 -4.44 2.97
N ASN A 29 9.12 -4.04 2.59
CA ASN A 29 10.35 -4.42 3.30
C ASN A 29 10.37 -3.89 4.75
N LEU A 30 9.85 -2.68 5.01
CA LEU A 30 9.70 -2.16 6.38
C LEU A 30 8.76 -3.00 7.25
N LEU A 31 7.83 -3.74 6.65
CA LEU A 31 6.93 -4.66 7.35
C LEU A 31 7.55 -6.06 7.55
N GLY A 32 8.73 -6.29 6.98
CA GLY A 32 9.49 -7.53 7.09
C GLY A 32 9.43 -8.43 5.85
N GLY A 33 9.13 -7.86 4.67
CA GLY A 33 9.14 -8.60 3.40
C GLY A 33 7.80 -9.25 3.05
N LEU A 34 7.62 -9.58 1.77
CA LEU A 34 6.38 -10.16 1.26
C LEU A 34 6.20 -11.62 1.72
N GLU A 35 7.31 -12.35 1.84
CA GLU A 35 7.41 -13.73 2.31
C GLU A 35 6.90 -13.94 3.75
N LYS A 36 6.80 -12.85 4.53
CA LYS A 36 6.18 -12.86 5.85
C LYS A 36 4.66 -12.97 5.79
N PHE A 37 4.04 -12.63 4.66
CA PHE A 37 2.60 -12.56 4.47
C PHE A 37 2.05 -13.62 3.51
N VAL A 38 2.84 -14.04 2.52
CA VAL A 38 2.41 -14.97 1.47
C VAL A 38 3.51 -15.98 1.15
N GLY A 39 3.13 -17.21 0.82
CA GLY A 39 4.03 -18.28 0.40
C GLY A 39 3.57 -18.98 -0.90
N PRO A 40 4.40 -19.90 -1.44
CA PRO A 40 4.03 -20.65 -2.63
C PRO A 40 2.74 -21.44 -2.44
N GLY A 41 1.79 -21.27 -3.36
CA GLY A 41 0.49 -21.97 -3.33
C GLY A 41 -0.64 -21.19 -2.64
N ASP A 42 -0.34 -20.06 -1.99
CA ASP A 42 -1.38 -19.22 -1.39
C ASP A 42 -2.27 -18.58 -2.46
N LYS A 43 -3.57 -18.52 -2.17
CA LYS A 43 -4.54 -17.77 -2.98
C LYS A 43 -4.65 -16.35 -2.42
N VAL A 44 -3.95 -15.43 -3.07
CA VAL A 44 -3.90 -14.03 -2.63
C VAL A 44 -4.94 -13.20 -3.38
N VAL A 45 -5.79 -12.49 -2.63
CA VAL A 45 -6.72 -11.52 -3.22
C VAL A 45 -5.99 -10.19 -3.36
N VAL A 46 -5.76 -9.78 -4.61
CA VAL A 46 -5.24 -8.44 -4.90
C VAL A 46 -6.42 -7.49 -5.07
N LYS A 47 -6.46 -6.43 -4.26
CA LYS A 47 -7.42 -5.34 -4.43
C LYS A 47 -6.77 -4.23 -5.27
N PRO A 48 -7.04 -4.15 -6.59
CA PRO A 48 -6.54 -3.05 -7.40
C PRO A 48 -7.22 -1.75 -6.95
N ASN A 49 -6.44 -0.74 -6.62
CA ASN A 49 -6.93 0.62 -6.49
C ASN A 49 -6.63 1.36 -7.79
N LEU A 50 -7.65 1.95 -8.41
CA LEU A 50 -7.47 2.79 -9.59
C LEU A 50 -7.20 4.23 -9.15
N LEU A 51 -6.09 4.79 -9.63
CA LEU A 51 -5.83 6.21 -9.49
C LEU A 51 -6.73 6.96 -10.48
N LEU A 52 -7.82 7.53 -9.97
CA LEU A 52 -8.70 8.39 -10.78
C LEU A 52 -8.21 9.84 -10.66
N PRO A 53 -8.30 10.66 -11.73
CA PRO A 53 -8.05 12.11 -11.68
C PRO A 53 -9.21 12.83 -10.98
N ARG A 54 -9.67 12.29 -9.85
CA ARG A 54 -10.73 12.84 -9.03
C ARG A 54 -10.09 13.27 -7.71
N PRO A 55 -10.28 14.52 -7.27
CA PRO A 55 -9.84 14.93 -5.94
C PRO A 55 -10.44 13.99 -4.90
N ALA A 56 -9.63 13.54 -3.94
CA ALA A 56 -10.11 12.67 -2.88
C ALA A 56 -11.22 13.40 -2.13
N ALA A 57 -12.46 12.91 -2.25
CA ALA A 57 -13.53 13.30 -1.34
C ALA A 57 -13.18 12.65 -0.01
N THR A 58 -12.41 13.36 0.82
CA THR A 58 -12.15 12.92 2.19
C THR A 58 -13.51 12.76 2.86
N VAL A 59 -13.81 11.54 3.32
CA VAL A 59 -14.95 11.33 4.20
C VAL A 59 -14.74 12.26 5.38
N PRO A 60 -15.67 13.18 5.70
CA PRO A 60 -15.48 14.09 6.82
C PRO A 60 -15.24 13.25 8.06
N LEU A 61 -14.16 13.57 8.79
CA LEU A 61 -13.90 13.01 10.11
C LEU A 61 -15.16 13.28 10.95
N GLN A 62 -15.89 12.21 11.28
CA GLN A 62 -16.85 12.25 12.36
C GLN A 62 -16.02 12.30 13.65
N VAL A 63 -15.70 13.52 14.08
CA VAL A 63 -15.23 13.83 15.44
C VAL A 63 -16.42 13.97 16.38
#